data_AF-A0AA42KW12-F1
#
_entry.id   AF-A0AA42KW12-F1
#
_cell.length_a   1.000
_cell.length_b   1.000
_cell.length_c   1.000
_cell.angle_alpha   90.00
_cell.angle_beta   90.00
_cell.angle_gamma   90.00
#
_symmetry.space_group_name_H-M   'P 1'
#
loop_
_entity.id
_entity.type
_entity.pdbx_description
1 polymer ?
#
loop_
_entity_poly.entity_id
_entity_poly.type
_entity_poly.pdbx_seq_one_letter_code
_entity_poly.pdbx_strand_id
1 'polypeptide(L)' 'MIEILQVKYLNNILEQDHRFIKRVTKHMLSFKAFHSASATIAGIEVAHMIRKKQFANDNRSPFEVFAELAA' A
#
# COMPACT_ATOMS: atom_id res chain seq x y z
N MET A 1 -19.64 -2.84 -21.49
CA MET A 1 -18.54 -3.60 -22.12
C MET A 1 -17.26 -2.95 -21.62
N ILE A 2 -16.52 -3.59 -20.72
CA ILE A 2 -15.26 -3.04 -20.19
C ILE A 2 -14.17 -3.52 -21.14
N GLU A 3 -13.61 -2.59 -21.92
CA GLU A 3 -12.45 -2.86 -22.77
C GLU A 3 -11.22 -3.02 -21.87
N ILE A 4 -10.75 -4.26 -21.72
CA ILE A 4 -9.47 -4.53 -21.06
C ILE A 4 -8.38 -4.19 -22.09
N LEU A 5 -7.95 -2.93 -22.10
CA LEU A 5 -6.71 -2.57 -22.78
C LEU A 5 -5.56 -3.21 -21.99
N GLN A 6 -4.97 -4.28 -22.52
CA GLN A 6 -3.71 -4.86 -22.00
C GLN A 6 -2.56 -3.89 -22.28
N VAL A 7 -2.58 -2.74 -21.61
CA VAL A 7 -1.44 -1.81 -21.59
C VAL A 7 -0.40 -2.44 -20.68
N LYS A 8 0.42 -3.32 -21.25
CA LYS A 8 1.48 -4.08 -20.56
C LYS A 8 2.31 -3.22 -19.60
N TYR A 9 2.53 -1.96 -19.94
CA TYR A 9 3.24 -1.00 -19.11
C TYR A 9 2.47 -0.62 -17.82
N LEU A 10 1.17 -0.29 -17.93
CA LEU A 10 0.33 0.04 -16.77
C LEU A 10 0.18 -1.17 -15.85
N ASN A 11 0.01 -2.37 -16.43
CA ASN A 11 -0.05 -3.62 -15.66
C ASN A 11 1.25 -3.87 -14.90
N ASN A 12 2.41 -3.64 -15.52
CA ASN A 12 3.70 -3.79 -14.84
C ASN A 12 3.84 -2.85 -13.63
N ILE A 13 3.39 -1.59 -13.73
CA ILE A 13 3.43 -0.64 -12.61
C ILE A 13 2.54 -1.12 -11.47
N LEU A 14 1.31 -1.52 -11.80
CA LEU A 14 0.31 -1.96 -10.83
C LEU A 14 0.76 -3.25 -10.13
N GLU A 15 1.28 -4.22 -10.89
CA GLU A 15 1.87 -5.44 -10.35
C GLU A 15 3.10 -5.20 -9.48
N GLN A 16 3.92 -4.20 -9.83
CA GLN A 16 5.11 -3.86 -9.07
C GLN A 16 4.75 -3.29 -7.69
N ASP A 17 3.72 -2.44 -7.62
CA ASP A 17 3.29 -1.86 -6.35
C ASP A 17 2.71 -2.94 -5.41
N HIS A 18 1.88 -3.84 -5.95
CA HIS A 18 1.36 -5.00 -5.22
C HIS A 18 2.45 -5.98 -4.75
N ARG A 19 3.60 -6.05 -5.44
CA ARG A 19 4.69 -6.98 -5.10
C ARG A 19 5.25 -6.72 -3.71
N PHE A 20 5.29 -5.46 -3.29
CA PHE A 20 5.76 -5.11 -1.95
C PHE A 20 4.81 -5.64 -0.88
N ILE A 21 3.51 -5.36 -1.02
CA ILE A 21 2.47 -5.80 -0.09
C ILE A 21 2.49 -7.32 0.03
N LYS A 22 2.49 -8.04 -1.11
CA LYS A 22 2.56 -9.51 -1.15
C LYS A 22 3.81 -10.06 -0.46
N ARG A 23 4.96 -9.39 -0.57
CA ARG A 23 6.20 -9.82 0.09
C ARG A 23 6.09 -9.71 1.61
N VAL A 24 5.50 -8.64 2.12
CA VAL A 24 5.28 -8.43 3.56
C VAL A 24 4.25 -9.43 4.08
N THR A 25 3.11 -9.54 3.42
CA THR A 25 2.01 -10.42 3.86
C THR A 25 2.32 -11.91 3.73
N LYS A 26 3.22 -12.31 2.80
CA LYS A 26 3.64 -13.72 2.66
C LYS A 26 4.23 -14.33 3.93
N HIS A 27 4.87 -13.52 4.77
CA HIS A 27 5.46 -13.98 6.03
C HIS A 27 4.49 -13.89 7.21
N MET A 28 3.30 -13.32 7.02
CA MET A 28 2.27 -13.23 8.05
C MET A 28 1.46 -14.52 8.09
N LEU A 29 1.20 -15.04 9.29
CA LEU A 29 0.11 -16.00 9.50
C LEU A 29 -1.18 -15.28 9.11
N SER A 30 -1.92 -15.87 8.19
CA SER A 30 -3.11 -15.30 7.53
C SER A 30 -4.01 -14.48 8.46
N PHE A 31 -4.68 -13.48 7.89
CA PHE A 31 -5.60 -12.63 8.64
C PHE A 31 -6.82 -13.41 9.11
N LYS A 32 -7.17 -13.28 10.40
CA LYS A 32 -8.34 -13.93 11.00
C LYS A 32 -9.68 -13.23 10.68
N ALA A 33 -9.64 -11.98 10.23
CA ALA A 33 -10.82 -11.18 9.90
C ALA A 33 -10.52 -10.20 8.76
N PHE A 34 -11.51 -9.93 7.91
CA PHE A 34 -11.38 -9.01 6.79
C PHE A 34 -11.10 -7.57 7.21
N HIS A 35 -11.77 -7.08 8.26
CA HIS A 35 -11.51 -5.75 8.81
C HIS A 35 -10.04 -5.58 9.21
N SER A 36 -9.49 -6.56 9.94
CA SER A 36 -8.08 -6.56 10.36
C SER A 36 -7.12 -6.65 9.18
N ALA A 37 -7.47 -7.45 8.16
CA ALA A 37 -6.70 -7.53 6.92
C ALA A 37 -6.64 -6.18 6.19
N SER A 38 -7.80 -5.54 6.04
CA SER A 38 -7.93 -4.24 5.37
C SER A 38 -7.11 -3.17 6.08
N ALA A 39 -7.27 -3.03 7.40
CA ALA A 39 -6.52 -2.05 8.19
C ALA A 39 -5.00 -2.31 8.14
N THR A 40 -4.57 -3.58 8.19
CA THR A 40 -3.15 -3.93 8.12
C THR A 40 -2.56 -3.61 6.74
N ILE A 41 -3.26 -3.97 5.67
CA ILE A 41 -2.80 -3.68 4.30
C ILE A 41 -2.74 -2.16 4.07
N ALA A 42 -3.76 -1.41 4.48
CA ALA A 42 -3.78 0.05 4.37
C ALA A 42 -2.61 0.69 5.14
N GLY A 43 -2.32 0.24 6.36
CA GLY A 43 -1.15 0.70 7.11
C GLY A 43 0.17 0.39 6.40
N ILE A 44 0.32 -0.81 5.83
CA ILE A 44 1.52 -1.17 5.05
C ILE A 44 1.68 -0.27 3.82
N GLU A 45 0.59 0.05 3.13
CA GLU A 45 0.58 0.97 1.99
C GLU A 45 0.99 2.39 2.40
N VAL A 46 0.37 2.94 3.44
CA VAL A 46 0.70 4.27 3.98
C VAL A 46 2.18 4.36 4.35
N ALA A 47 2.70 3.38 5.10
CA ALA A 47 4.11 3.34 5.46
C ALA A 47 5.03 3.24 4.23
N HIS A 48 4.61 2.51 3.20
CA HIS A 48 5.36 2.42 1.95
C HIS A 48 5.39 3.74 1.18
N MET A 49 4.27 4.46 1.13
CA MET A 49 4.15 5.76 0.47
C MET A 49 4.99 6.83 1.17
N ILE A 50 4.97 6.85 2.50
CA ILE A 50 5.82 7.72 3.33
C ILE A 50 7.30 7.44 3.07
N ARG A 51 7.71 6.16 3.04
CA ARG A 51 9.09 5.75 2.73
C ARG A 51 9.53 6.17 1.32
N LYS A 52 8.61 6.16 0.35
CA LYS A 52 8.86 6.65 -1.02
C LYS A 52 8.86 8.18 -1.13
N LYS A 53 8.57 8.91 -0.04
CA LYS A 53 8.41 10.38 -0.05
C LYS A 53 7.35 10.84 -1.06
N GLN A 54 6.26 10.08 -1.19
CA GLN A 54 5.17 10.42 -2.12
C GLN A 54 4.27 11.56 -1.61
N PHE A 55 4.43 11.97 -0.34
CA PHE A 55 3.74 13.10 0.26
C PHE A 55 4.64 14.33 0.32
N ALA A 56 4.05 15.52 0.19
CA ALA A 56 4.73 16.78 0.44
C ALA A 56 5.20 16.80 1.90
N ASN A 57 6.51 16.93 2.11
CA ASN A 57 7.11 16.85 3.42
C ASN A 57 7.12 18.25 4.06
N ASP A 58 5.96 18.67 4.58
CA ASP A 58 5.75 19.99 5.19
C ASP A 58 6.40 20.11 6.59
N ASN A 59 7.62 19.58 6.78
CA ASN A 59 8.29 19.37 8.07
C ASN A 59 7.52 18.47 9.06
N ARG A 60 6.52 17.72 8.59
CA ARG A 60 5.75 16.76 9.39
C ARG A 60 6.57 15.52 9.69
N SER A 61 6.40 14.98 10.89
CA SER A 61 7.03 13.71 11.25
C SER A 61 6.41 12.56 10.42
N PRO A 62 7.21 11.59 9.93
CA PRO A 62 6.69 10.41 9.26
C PRO A 62 5.63 9.65 10.08
N PHE A 63 5.72 9.72 11.41
CA PHE A 63 4.75 9.10 12.30
C PHE A 63 3.43 9.88 12.35
N GLU A 64 3.47 11.22 12.30
CA GLU A 64 2.27 12.06 12.25
C GLU A 64 1.48 11.80 10.97
N VAL A 65 2.18 11.80 9.82
CA VAL A 65 1.57 11.48 8.52
C VAL A 65 0.99 10.06 8.52
N PHE A 66 1.68 9.11 9.13
CA PHE A 66 1.18 7.74 9.26
C PHE A 66 -0.09 7.69 10.12
N ALA A 67 -0.09 8.34 11.28
CA ALA A 67 -1.23 8.35 12.20
C ALA A 67 -2.47 9.02 11.59
N GLU A 68 -2.29 10.09 10.80
CA GLU A 68 -3.41 10.75 10.10
C GLU A 68 -4.02 9.88 8.99
N LEU A 69 -3.19 9.14 8.24
CA LEU A 69 -3.61 8.40 7.06
C LEU A 69 -4.03 6.95 7.34
N ALA A 70 -3.57 6.37 8.44
CA ALA A 70 -3.88 5.00 8.85
C ALA A 70 -4.95 4.90 9.96
N ALA A 71 -5.49 6.04 10.43
CA ALA A 71 -6.55 6.13 11.43
C ALA A 71 -7.94 5.73 10.88
#